data_AF-A0A958X310-F1
#
_entry.id   AF-A0A958X310-F1
#
_cell.length_a   1.000
_cell.length_b   1.000
_cell.length_c   1.000
_cell.angle_alpha   90.00
_cell.angle_beta   90.00
_cell.angle_gamma   90.00
#
_symmetry.space_group_name_H-M   'P 1'
#
loop_
_entity.id
_entity.type
_entity.pdbx_description
1 polymer ?
#
loop_
_entity_poly.entity_id
_entity_poly.type
_entity_poly.pdbx_seq_one_letter_code
_entity_poly.pdbx_strand_id
1 'polypeptide(L)'
;MNRFVFFIWISLFVSLMSCQEKKTEVQTLDDEKLARVMADLNVAEAATLGLSGYPKDSLIMVYYNQVFEIHGTSLEEYEKNLRIVSADLPHLKQIVDMAGDNLNGDK
;
A
#
# COMPACT_ATOMS: atom_id res chain seq x y z
N MET A 1 -16.85 37.07 -36.73
CA MET A 1 -15.66 36.97 -35.87
C MET A 1 -15.98 36.64 -34.41
N ASN A 2 -17.17 36.96 -33.89
CA ASN A 2 -17.49 36.79 -32.45
C ASN A 2 -17.81 35.35 -31.99
N ARG A 3 -18.18 34.44 -32.90
CA ARG A 3 -18.55 33.05 -32.52
C ARG A 3 -17.32 32.18 -32.21
N PHE A 4 -16.20 32.41 -32.89
CA PHE A 4 -14.95 31.66 -32.66
C PHE A 4 -14.27 32.05 -31.33
N VAL A 5 -14.28 33.35 -31.00
CA VAL A 5 -13.73 33.86 -29.72
C VAL A 5 -14.52 33.31 -28.52
N PHE A 6 -15.84 33.15 -28.67
CA PHE A 6 -16.71 32.59 -27.64
C PHE A 6 -16.40 31.11 -27.34
N PHE A 7 -16.09 30.31 -28.37
CA PHE A 7 -15.69 28.90 -28.18
C PHE A 7 -14.33 28.76 -27.50
N ILE A 8 -13.38 29.66 -27.77
CA ILE A 8 -12.06 29.68 -27.10
C ILE A 8 -12.22 30.04 -25.61
N TRP A 9 -13.08 30.99 -25.29
CA TRP A 9 -13.38 31.37 -23.90
C TRP A 9 -14.08 30.27 -23.10
N ILE A 10 -15.01 29.53 -23.72
CA ILE A 10 -15.68 28.38 -23.08
C ILE A 10 -14.68 27.24 -22.83
N SER A 11 -13.79 26.94 -23.77
CA SER A 11 -12.75 25.93 -23.60
C SER A 11 -11.80 26.25 -22.44
N LEU A 12 -11.41 27.52 -22.30
CA LEU A 12 -10.53 27.98 -21.22
C LEU A 12 -11.17 27.90 -19.83
N PHE A 13 -12.49 28.06 -19.73
CA PHE A 13 -13.20 28.03 -18.45
C PHE A 13 -13.39 26.61 -17.90
N VAL A 14 -13.45 25.59 -18.77
CA VAL A 14 -13.61 24.19 -18.38
C VAL A 14 -12.35 23.61 -17.73
N SER A 15 -11.16 24.15 -18.02
CA SER A 15 -9.89 23.67 -17.47
C SER A 15 -9.68 23.98 -15.99
N LEU A 16 -10.46 24.90 -15.40
CA LEU A 16 -10.29 25.35 -14.01
C LEU A 16 -11.04 24.49 -12.98
N MET A 17 -11.93 23.59 -13.42
CA MET A 17 -12.74 22.75 -12.51
C MET A 17 -12.14 21.36 -12.24
N SER A 18 -10.94 21.05 -12.74
CA SER A 18 -10.32 19.72 -12.56
C SER A 18 -9.51 19.57 -11.27
N CYS A 19 -9.49 20.57 -10.39
CA CYS A 19 -8.85 20.43 -9.08
C CYS A 19 -9.84 19.75 -8.11
N GLN A 20 -9.96 18.43 -8.20
CA GLN A 20 -10.53 17.66 -7.10
C GLN A 20 -9.53 17.67 -5.95
N GLU A 21 -9.94 18.20 -4.80
CA GLU A 21 -9.25 17.93 -3.53
C GLU A 21 -9.19 16.40 -3.36
N LYS A 22 -7.99 15.84 -3.51
CA LYS A 22 -7.73 14.46 -3.12
C LYS A 22 -8.00 14.40 -1.62
N LYS A 23 -9.13 13.81 -1.22
CA LYS A 23 -9.35 13.45 0.18
C LYS A 23 -8.10 12.69 0.64
N THR A 24 -7.37 13.30 1.55
CA THR A 24 -6.14 12.69 2.09
C THR A 24 -6.61 11.52 2.92
N GLU A 25 -6.50 10.33 2.33
CA GLU A 25 -6.86 9.09 3.00
C GLU A 25 -5.81 8.85 4.09
N VAL A 26 -6.26 8.78 5.33
CA VAL A 26 -5.37 8.67 6.50
C VAL A 26 -5.10 7.19 6.76
N GLN A 27 -3.82 6.89 7.02
CA GLN A 27 -3.35 5.59 7.44
C GLN A 27 -4.03 5.18 8.76
N THR A 28 -4.53 3.95 8.84
CA THR A 28 -5.17 3.39 10.04
C THR A 28 -4.20 2.57 10.90
N LEU A 29 -3.17 1.98 10.29
CA LEU A 29 -2.11 1.25 10.99
C LEU A 29 -0.93 2.18 11.25
N ASP A 30 -0.38 2.20 12.46
CA ASP A 30 0.89 2.89 12.67
C ASP A 30 2.04 2.24 11.88
N ASP A 31 3.11 2.99 11.64
CA ASP A 31 4.24 2.56 10.81
C ASP A 31 4.96 1.33 11.39
N GLU A 32 5.05 1.24 12.72
CA GLU A 32 5.71 0.11 13.40
C GLU A 32 4.92 -1.18 13.22
N LYS A 33 3.60 -1.13 13.35
CA LYS A 33 2.69 -2.25 13.10
C LYS A 33 2.71 -2.62 11.62
N LEU A 34 2.69 -1.64 10.72
CA LEU A 34 2.78 -1.90 9.28
C LEU A 34 4.12 -2.58 8.91
N ALA A 35 5.23 -2.14 9.50
CA ALA A 35 6.55 -2.74 9.32
C ALA A 35 6.63 -4.17 9.88
N ARG A 36 6.02 -4.44 11.05
CA ARG A 36 5.97 -5.80 11.63
C ARG A 36 5.15 -6.76 10.79
N VAL A 37 3.97 -6.34 10.34
CA VAL A 37 3.14 -7.13 9.41
C VAL A 37 3.92 -7.42 8.13
N MET A 38 4.59 -6.41 7.55
CA MET A 38 5.39 -6.57 6.34
C MET A 38 6.56 -7.56 6.53
N ALA A 39 7.26 -7.50 7.67
CA ALA A 39 8.34 -8.43 7.99
C ALA A 39 7.83 -9.88 8.02
N ASP A 40 6.73 -10.15 8.73
CA ASP A 40 6.17 -11.50 8.85
C ASP A 40 5.62 -12.03 7.52
N LEU A 41 5.01 -11.17 6.69
CA LEU A 41 4.60 -11.55 5.33
C LEU A 41 5.81 -11.91 4.46
N ASN A 42 6.93 -11.20 4.59
CA ASN A 42 8.17 -11.54 3.88
C ASN A 42 8.76 -12.88 4.34
N VAL A 43 8.64 -13.22 5.64
CA VAL A 43 9.02 -14.54 6.16
C VAL A 43 8.12 -15.63 5.57
N ALA A 44 6.80 -15.39 5.50
CA ALA A 44 5.85 -16.31 4.88
C ALA A 44 6.18 -16.56 3.40
N GLU A 45 6.50 -15.52 2.63
CA GLU A 45 6.98 -15.64 1.25
C GLU A 45 8.27 -16.45 1.18
N ALA A 46 9.26 -16.13 2.02
CA ALA A 46 10.53 -16.83 2.04
C ALA A 46 10.37 -18.33 2.33
N ALA A 47 9.46 -18.70 3.22
CA ALA A 47 9.15 -20.09 3.56
C ALA A 47 8.49 -20.87 2.40
N THR A 48 7.90 -20.18 1.42
CA THR A 48 7.23 -20.80 0.26
C THR A 48 8.00 -20.68 -1.05
N LEU A 49 9.18 -20.03 -1.07
CA LEU A 49 10.01 -19.82 -2.27
C LEU A 49 10.33 -21.10 -3.06
N GLY A 50 10.40 -22.26 -2.40
CA GLY A 50 10.65 -23.55 -3.04
C GLY A 50 9.43 -24.22 -3.68
N LEU A 51 8.24 -23.65 -3.51
CA LEU A 51 6.97 -24.17 -4.02
C LEU A 51 6.54 -23.37 -5.26
N SER A 52 5.79 -24.01 -6.15
CA SER A 52 5.18 -23.33 -7.31
C SER A 52 3.80 -23.89 -7.62
N GLY A 53 2.98 -23.09 -8.30
CA GLY A 53 1.61 -23.45 -8.66
C GLY A 53 0.70 -23.63 -7.44
N TYR A 54 -0.30 -24.50 -7.59
CA TYR A 54 -1.37 -24.68 -6.60
C TYR A 54 -0.90 -24.92 -5.13
N PRO A 55 0.16 -25.71 -4.87
CA PRO A 55 0.69 -25.86 -3.51
C PRO A 55 1.21 -24.56 -2.90
N LYS A 56 1.85 -23.69 -3.70
CA LYS A 56 2.30 -22.37 -3.24
C LYS A 56 1.09 -21.50 -2.90
N ASP A 57 0.16 -21.37 -3.84
CA ASP A 57 -1.00 -20.47 -3.71
C ASP A 57 -1.88 -20.86 -2.52
N SER A 58 -2.01 -22.16 -2.24
CA SER A 58 -2.77 -22.65 -1.09
C SER A 58 -2.04 -22.36 0.23
N LEU A 59 -0.73 -22.64 0.29
CA LEU A 59 0.04 -22.49 1.53
C LEU A 59 0.28 -21.01 1.90
N ILE A 60 0.56 -20.16 0.90
CA ILE A 60 0.80 -18.73 1.14
C ILE A 60 -0.43 -18.05 1.74
N MET A 61 -1.65 -18.43 1.30
CA MET A 61 -2.89 -17.91 1.86
C MET A 61 -3.08 -18.30 3.33
N VAL A 62 -2.70 -19.52 3.71
CA VAL A 62 -2.75 -19.95 5.11
C VAL A 62 -1.80 -19.12 5.97
N TYR A 63 -0.57 -18.91 5.50
CA TYR A 63 0.41 -18.11 6.23
C TYR A 63 0.00 -16.64 6.34
N TYR A 64 -0.50 -16.04 5.26
CA TYR A 64 -0.96 -14.66 5.29
C TYR A 64 -2.10 -14.47 6.28
N ASN A 65 -3.09 -15.37 6.28
CA ASN A 65 -4.18 -15.33 7.24
C ASN A 65 -3.66 -15.39 8.69
N GLN A 66 -2.68 -16.25 8.96
CA GLN A 66 -2.07 -16.36 10.28
C GLN A 66 -1.32 -15.08 10.69
N VAL A 67 -0.56 -14.47 9.77
CA VAL A 67 0.13 -13.19 10.04
C VAL A 67 -0.89 -12.11 10.38
N PHE A 68 -1.97 -11.99 9.61
CA PHE A 68 -3.01 -10.99 9.89
C PHE A 68 -3.73 -11.24 11.21
N GLU A 69 -3.96 -12.50 11.59
CA GLU A 69 -4.51 -12.88 12.89
C GLU A 69 -3.58 -12.46 14.05
N ILE A 70 -2.28 -12.74 13.95
CA ILE A 70 -1.26 -12.37 14.95
C ILE A 70 -1.25 -10.85 15.19
N HIS A 71 -1.33 -10.07 14.11
CA HIS A 71 -1.28 -8.61 14.18
C HIS A 71 -2.64 -7.95 14.40
N GLY A 72 -3.74 -8.72 14.48
CA GLY A 72 -5.09 -8.19 14.60
C GLY A 72 -5.39 -7.14 13.52
N THR A 73 -5.12 -7.50 12.27
CA THR A 73 -5.39 -6.66 11.08
C THR A 73 -6.03 -7.51 9.99
N SER A 74 -6.41 -6.91 8.87
CA SER A 74 -6.91 -7.63 7.70
C SER A 74 -6.05 -7.35 6.47
N LEU A 75 -6.17 -8.19 5.44
CA LEU A 75 -5.55 -7.95 4.13
C LEU A 75 -5.99 -6.60 3.54
N GLU A 76 -7.30 -6.30 3.60
CA GLU A 76 -7.85 -5.05 3.09
C GLU A 76 -7.25 -3.84 3.80
N GLU A 77 -7.13 -3.91 5.13
CA GLU A 77 -6.53 -2.85 5.93
C GLU A 77 -5.05 -2.70 5.61
N TYR A 78 -4.29 -3.79 5.55
CA TYR A 78 -2.88 -3.78 5.18
C TYR A 78 -2.66 -3.15 3.79
N GLU A 79 -3.39 -3.62 2.77
CA GLU A 79 -3.28 -3.11 1.39
C GLU A 79 -3.67 -1.64 1.27
N LYS A 80 -4.70 -1.21 2.00
CA LYS A 80 -5.09 0.19 2.08
C LYS A 80 -3.96 1.05 2.63
N ASN A 81 -3.38 0.64 3.76
CA ASN A 81 -2.28 1.38 4.40
C ASN A 81 -1.04 1.41 3.50
N LEU A 82 -0.69 0.27 2.89
CA LEU A 82 0.42 0.19 1.93
C LEU A 82 0.23 1.15 0.75
N ARG A 83 -1.00 1.26 0.23
CA ARG A 83 -1.34 2.19 -0.85
C ARG A 83 -1.17 3.64 -0.44
N ILE A 84 -1.60 4.01 0.78
CA ILE A 84 -1.47 5.37 1.31
C ILE A 84 0.01 5.73 1.42
N VAL A 85 0.82 4.90 2.08
CA VAL A 85 2.25 5.18 2.28
C VAL A 85 3.05 5.12 0.98
N SER A 86 2.61 4.33 -0.01
CA SER A 86 3.28 4.27 -1.33
C SER A 86 3.24 5.57 -2.12
N ALA A 87 2.35 6.51 -1.76
CA ALA A 87 2.30 7.84 -2.35
C ALA A 87 3.48 8.73 -1.92
N ASP A 88 4.14 8.41 -0.81
CA ASP A 88 5.32 9.08 -0.27
C ASP A 88 6.50 8.09 -0.20
N LEU A 89 7.36 8.12 -1.21
CA LEU A 89 8.49 7.17 -1.32
C LEU A 89 9.46 7.23 -0.14
N PRO A 90 9.89 8.42 0.36
CA PRO A 90 10.64 8.51 1.60
C PRO A 90 9.98 7.82 2.78
N HIS A 91 8.67 8.01 2.98
CA HIS A 91 7.93 7.38 4.07
C HIS A 91 7.85 5.85 3.92
N LEU A 92 7.50 5.36 2.72
CA LEU A 92 7.52 3.92 2.42
C LEU A 92 8.90 3.31 2.68
N LYS A 93 9.97 4.00 2.28
CA LYS A 93 11.34 3.52 2.51
C LYS A 93 11.62 3.34 4.00
N GLN A 94 11.18 4.25 4.85
CA GLN A 94 11.35 4.12 6.31
C GLN A 94 10.65 2.88 6.84
N ILE A 95 9.41 2.60 6.40
CA ILE A 95 8.66 1.41 6.82
C ILE A 95 9.36 0.13 6.35
N VAL A 96 9.88 0.12 5.13
CA VAL A 96 10.64 -1.02 4.60
C VAL A 96 11.94 -1.25 5.38
N ASP A 97 12.67 -0.18 5.71
CA ASP A 97 13.89 -0.28 6.51
C ASP A 97 13.56 -0.81 7.93
N MET A 98 12.48 -0.31 8.56
CA MET A 98 11.97 -0.84 9.84
C MET A 98 11.59 -2.33 9.75
N ALA A 99 10.95 -2.75 8.66
CA ALA A 99 10.62 -4.16 8.45
C ALA A 99 11.90 -5.01 8.32
N GLY A 100 12.93 -4.50 7.64
CA GLY A 100 14.24 -5.13 7.56
C GLY A 100 14.92 -5.26 8.92
N ASP A 101 14.82 -4.23 9.77
CA ASP A 101 15.36 -4.27 11.13
C ASP A 101 14.64 -5.29 12.02
N ASN A 102 13.32 -5.42 11.87
CA ASN A 102 12.52 -6.44 12.57
C ASN A 102 12.96 -7.87 12.21
N LEU A 103 13.45 -8.11 10.99
CA LEU A 103 14.01 -9.41 10.58
C LEU A 103 15.41 -9.68 11.16
N ASN A 104 16.18 -8.63 11.45
CA ASN A 104 17.55 -8.75 11.96
C ASN A 104 17.64 -8.73 13.49
N GLY A 105 16.59 -8.25 14.17
CA GLY A 105 16.51 -8.03 15.62
C GLY A 105 16.16 -9.25 16.47
N ASP A 106 15.89 -10.42 15.88
CA ASP A 106 15.60 -11.67 16.62
C ASP A 106 16.90 -12.36 17.12
N LYS A 107 17.78 -11.57 17.75
CA LYS A 107 19.03 -12.00 18.42
C LYS A 107 19.08 -11.54 19.87
#